data_AF-A0A848YGE2-F1
#
_entry.id   AF-A0A848YGE2-F1
#
_cell.length_a   1.000
_cell.length_b   1.000
_cell.length_c   1.000
_cell.angle_alpha   90.00
_cell.angle_beta   90.00
_cell.angle_gamma   90.00
#
_symmetry.space_group_name_H-M   'P 1'
#
loop_
_entity.id
_entity.type
_entity.pdbx_description
1 polymer ?
#
loop_
_entity_poly.entity_id
_entity_poly.type
_entity_poly.pdbx_seq_one_letter_code
_entity_poly.pdbx_strand_id
1 'polypeptide(L)'
;FTVSGSTPSAVLRSILRNGAGGQSGVAMATTQANISQTVKPRGKSGCRYSSKAEITTRLPRLSKASRKHKAVRAVWRSFDKYIRAHEARHKSIYLSCARKIDKKARAHLRRKGCKNAKIEVTIIMLEERLRCNRLNRMFDKRERKRIARLPLIKQATRQAGGAVVFGSHSKKTSKRLAPNKN
;
A
#
# COMPACT_ATOMS: atom_id res chain seq x y z
N PHE A 1 -13.36 4.51 -0.34
CA PHE A 1 -14.37 4.54 0.74
C PHE A 1 -14.93 5.96 0.82
N THR A 2 -16.14 6.13 1.35
CA THR A 2 -16.82 7.43 1.34
C THR A 2 -16.55 8.19 2.64
N VAL A 3 -16.25 9.48 2.49
CA VAL A 3 -15.99 10.43 3.58
C VAL A 3 -17.07 11.50 3.56
N SER A 4 -17.59 11.88 4.72
CA SER A 4 -18.62 12.92 4.87
C SER A 4 -18.18 13.97 5.90
N GLY A 5 -18.97 15.05 6.03
CA GLY A 5 -18.67 16.19 6.90
C GLY A 5 -18.89 17.53 6.22
N SER A 6 -19.30 18.54 6.99
CA SER A 6 -19.49 19.94 6.58
C SER A 6 -18.36 20.85 7.07
N THR A 7 -17.45 20.33 7.90
CA THR A 7 -16.27 21.03 8.42
C THR A 7 -15.00 20.18 8.22
N PRO A 8 -13.80 20.79 8.19
CA PRO A 8 -12.53 20.05 8.19
C PRO A 8 -12.44 18.98 9.30
N SER A 9 -12.84 19.30 10.53
CA SER A 9 -12.84 18.35 11.65
C SER A 9 -13.81 17.17 11.43
N ALA A 10 -15.02 17.43 10.90
CA ALA A 10 -15.97 16.37 10.57
C ALA A 10 -15.44 15.45 9.45
N VAL A 11 -14.81 16.02 8.43
CA VAL A 11 -14.16 15.27 7.34
C VAL A 11 -13.03 14.40 7.87
N LEU A 12 -12.14 14.94 8.71
CA LEU A 12 -11.06 14.16 9.31
C LEU A 12 -11.60 13.03 10.18
N ARG A 13 -12.59 13.30 11.04
CA ARG A 13 -13.25 12.25 11.84
C ARG A 13 -13.88 11.17 10.97
N SER A 14 -14.50 11.54 9.84
CA SER A 14 -15.05 10.56 8.90
C SER A 14 -13.96 9.72 8.23
N ILE A 15 -12.81 10.30 7.86
CA ILE A 15 -11.65 9.53 7.40
C ILE A 15 -11.21 8.54 8.48
N LEU A 16 -11.10 9.01 9.73
CA LEU A 16 -10.59 8.18 10.80
C LEU A 16 -11.54 7.03 11.16
N ARG A 17 -12.86 7.26 11.11
CA ARG A 17 -13.84 6.19 11.36
C ARG A 17 -13.96 5.20 10.20
N ASN A 18 -13.92 5.70 8.97
CA ASN A 18 -14.21 4.88 7.77
C ASN A 18 -12.94 4.48 7.01
N GLY A 19 -11.77 4.62 7.64
CA GLY A 19 -10.47 4.53 7.00
C GLY A 19 -10.22 3.21 6.27
N ALA A 20 -9.27 3.20 5.34
CA ALA A 20 -8.99 2.07 4.47
C ALA A 20 -8.26 0.89 5.15
N GLY A 21 -7.98 0.97 6.45
CA GLY A 21 -7.17 0.00 7.18
C GLY A 21 -7.92 -1.22 7.76
N GLY A 22 -9.26 -1.21 7.79
CA GLY A 22 -10.04 -2.35 8.29
C GLY A 22 -9.72 -2.71 9.75
N GLN A 23 -9.67 -4.01 10.09
CA GLN A 23 -9.38 -4.51 11.44
C GLN A 23 -7.95 -4.18 11.96
N SER A 24 -7.04 -3.73 11.09
CA SER A 24 -5.63 -3.49 11.43
C SER A 24 -5.33 -2.05 11.86
N GLY A 25 -6.36 -1.21 12.02
CA GLY A 25 -6.26 0.18 12.42
C GLY A 25 -6.72 1.17 11.36
N VAL A 26 -6.68 2.45 11.71
CA VAL A 26 -7.19 3.55 10.90
C VAL A 26 -6.11 4.11 9.95
N ALA A 27 -6.28 3.91 8.65
CA ALA A 27 -5.45 4.50 7.60
C ALA A 27 -6.26 5.46 6.71
N MET A 28 -5.67 6.59 6.33
CA MET A 28 -6.33 7.59 5.46
C MET A 28 -6.49 7.13 4.01
N ALA A 29 -5.60 6.25 3.57
CA ALA A 29 -5.63 5.52 2.31
C ALA A 29 -4.79 4.25 2.47
N THR A 30 -4.91 3.31 1.54
CA THR A 30 -4.04 2.12 1.53
C THR A 30 -3.67 1.73 0.11
N THR A 31 -2.41 1.33 -0.08
CA THR A 31 -1.95 0.61 -1.27
C THR A 31 -1.42 -0.75 -0.84
N GLN A 32 -2.01 -1.80 -1.40
CA GLN A 32 -1.65 -3.18 -1.16
C GLN A 32 -1.14 -3.80 -2.45
N ALA A 33 -0.16 -4.70 -2.34
CA ALA A 33 0.36 -5.44 -3.48
C ALA A 33 0.29 -6.94 -3.20
N ASN A 34 -0.26 -7.67 -4.17
CA ASN A 34 -0.18 -9.12 -4.24
C ASN A 34 0.74 -9.49 -5.41
N ILE A 35 1.92 -10.01 -5.08
CA ILE A 35 2.87 -10.52 -6.06
C ILE A 35 2.85 -12.03 -5.97
N SER A 36 2.49 -12.69 -7.07
CA SER A 36 2.48 -14.13 -7.22
C SER A 36 3.44 -14.58 -8.30
N GLN A 37 3.96 -15.79 -8.12
CA GLN A 37 4.96 -16.40 -8.98
C GLN A 37 4.57 -17.83 -9.29
N THR A 38 4.93 -18.30 -10.48
CA THR A 38 4.70 -19.67 -10.89
C THR A 38 5.93 -20.18 -11.62
N VAL A 39 6.42 -21.34 -11.20
CA VAL A 39 7.48 -22.10 -11.88
C VAL A 39 6.88 -23.46 -12.23
N LYS A 40 6.86 -23.80 -13.51
CA LYS A 40 6.33 -25.06 -14.04
C LYS A 40 7.37 -25.74 -14.94
N PRO A 41 7.43 -27.08 -15.01
CA PRO A 41 8.23 -27.76 -16.03
C PRO A 41 7.82 -27.34 -17.45
N ARG A 42 8.79 -27.36 -18.37
CA ARG A 42 8.62 -27.16 -19.81
C ARG A 42 9.42 -28.24 -20.54
N GLY A 43 8.74 -29.30 -20.97
CA GLY A 43 9.38 -30.45 -21.63
C GLY A 43 10.32 -31.21 -20.71
N LYS A 44 11.33 -31.88 -21.29
CA LYS A 44 12.24 -32.80 -20.58
C LYS A 44 13.35 -32.11 -19.77
N SER A 45 13.70 -30.86 -20.05
CA SER A 45 14.86 -30.19 -19.41
C SER A 45 14.66 -28.70 -19.05
N GLY A 46 13.47 -28.13 -19.28
CA GLY A 46 13.23 -26.70 -19.08
C GLY A 46 12.25 -26.37 -17.98
N CYS A 47 12.28 -25.13 -17.50
CA CYS A 47 11.26 -24.56 -16.60
C CYS A 47 10.67 -23.30 -17.22
N ARG A 48 9.34 -23.19 -17.22
CA ARG A 48 8.61 -21.97 -17.51
C ARG A 48 8.37 -21.22 -16.22
N TYR A 49 8.59 -19.91 -16.26
CA TYR A 49 8.32 -19.01 -15.14
C TYR A 49 7.45 -17.85 -15.57
N SER A 50 6.52 -17.49 -14.70
CA SER A 50 5.62 -16.35 -14.87
C SER A 50 5.38 -15.66 -13.54
N SER A 51 5.32 -14.33 -13.58
CA SER A 51 5.02 -13.48 -12.44
C SER A 51 3.77 -12.65 -12.70
N LYS A 52 2.98 -12.40 -11.65
CA LYS A 52 1.90 -11.41 -11.68
C LYS A 52 2.03 -10.48 -10.48
N ALA A 53 1.90 -9.18 -10.71
CA ALA A 53 1.84 -8.18 -9.65
C ALA A 53 0.49 -7.44 -9.76
N GLU A 54 -0.35 -7.63 -8.77
CA GLU A 54 -1.62 -6.93 -8.61
C GLU A 54 -1.48 -5.89 -7.52
N ILE A 55 -1.77 -4.63 -7.82
CA ILE A 55 -1.64 -3.52 -6.87
C ILE A 55 -2.97 -2.80 -6.79
N THR A 56 -3.52 -2.76 -5.58
CA THR A 56 -4.83 -2.17 -5.30
C THR A 56 -4.64 -0.98 -4.38
N THR A 57 -5.17 0.18 -4.78
CA THR A 57 -5.15 1.41 -3.98
C THR A 57 -6.57 1.81 -3.61
N ARG A 58 -6.82 2.01 -2.31
CA ARG A 58 -8.09 2.48 -1.77
C ARG A 58 -7.94 3.92 -1.32
N LEU A 59 -8.62 4.83 -2.02
CA LEU A 59 -8.64 6.25 -1.72
C LEU A 59 -9.97 6.67 -1.06
N PRO A 60 -9.94 7.70 -0.21
CA PRO A 60 -11.16 8.31 0.28
C PRO A 60 -11.83 9.15 -0.83
N ARG A 61 -13.15 9.27 -0.79
CA ARG A 61 -13.93 10.13 -1.69
C ARG A 61 -14.89 10.96 -0.85
N LEU A 62 -14.82 12.30 -0.97
CA LEU A 62 -15.73 13.20 -0.28
C LEU A 62 -17.13 13.14 -0.90
N SER A 63 -18.13 12.78 -0.09
CA SER A 63 -19.52 12.68 -0.53
C SER A 63 -20.07 14.06 -0.88
N LYS A 64 -20.82 14.13 -1.99
CA LYS A 64 -21.47 15.36 -2.47
C LYS A 64 -20.51 16.56 -2.47
N ALA A 65 -19.26 16.36 -2.93
CA ALA A 65 -18.18 17.33 -2.81
C ALA A 65 -18.54 18.73 -3.37
N SER A 66 -19.29 18.80 -4.46
CA SER A 66 -19.77 20.06 -5.07
C SER A 66 -20.67 20.86 -4.13
N ARG A 67 -21.49 20.19 -3.31
CA ARG A 67 -22.42 20.79 -2.35
C ARG A 67 -21.75 21.19 -1.02
N LYS A 68 -20.44 20.96 -0.84
CA LYS A 68 -19.72 21.34 0.37
C LYS A 68 -19.34 22.81 0.35
N HIS A 69 -19.20 23.44 1.51
CA HIS A 69 -18.71 24.81 1.63
C HIS A 69 -17.34 24.99 0.93
N LYS A 70 -17.11 26.17 0.31
CA LYS A 70 -15.90 26.45 -0.50
C LYS A 70 -14.61 26.16 0.27
N ALA A 71 -14.55 26.53 1.55
CA ALA A 71 -13.39 26.27 2.42
C ALA A 71 -13.10 24.77 2.57
N VAL A 72 -14.12 23.94 2.80
CA VAL A 72 -13.97 22.47 2.91
C VAL A 72 -13.49 21.87 1.59
N ARG A 73 -14.06 22.31 0.47
CA ARG A 73 -13.63 21.84 -0.87
C ARG A 73 -12.16 22.17 -1.12
N ALA A 74 -11.71 23.37 -0.74
CA ALA A 74 -10.32 23.79 -0.92
C ALA A 74 -9.34 22.88 -0.16
N VAL A 75 -9.56 22.68 1.15
CA VAL A 75 -8.67 21.81 1.94
C VAL A 75 -8.77 20.34 1.55
N TRP A 76 -9.96 19.88 1.14
CA TRP A 76 -10.16 18.53 0.62
C TRP A 76 -9.36 18.29 -0.65
N ARG A 77 -9.41 19.21 -1.63
CA ARG A 77 -8.66 19.05 -2.89
C ARG A 77 -7.16 18.96 -2.66
N SER A 78 -6.63 19.78 -1.75
CA SER A 78 -5.22 19.72 -1.36
C SER A 78 -4.87 18.36 -0.75
N PHE A 79 -5.70 17.88 0.18
CA PHE A 79 -5.55 16.57 0.80
C PHE A 79 -5.63 15.41 -0.21
N ASP A 80 -6.66 15.38 -1.07
CA ASP A 80 -6.86 14.33 -2.07
C ASP A 80 -5.69 14.28 -3.07
N LYS A 81 -5.23 15.45 -3.55
CA LYS A 81 -4.03 15.53 -4.41
C LYS A 81 -2.81 14.94 -3.72
N TYR A 82 -2.56 15.31 -2.46
CA TYR A 82 -1.41 14.80 -1.71
C TYR A 82 -1.49 13.29 -1.48
N ILE A 83 -2.62 12.78 -0.98
CA ILE A 83 -2.79 11.36 -0.69
C ILE A 83 -2.69 10.50 -1.95
N ARG A 84 -3.21 10.97 -3.10
CA ARG A 84 -3.01 10.29 -4.39
C ARG A 84 -1.54 10.15 -4.74
N ALA A 85 -0.76 11.22 -4.58
CA ALA A 85 0.68 11.19 -4.82
C ALA A 85 1.42 10.27 -3.84
N HIS A 86 1.04 10.31 -2.55
CA HIS A 86 1.57 9.42 -1.51
C HIS A 86 1.35 7.94 -1.86
N GLU A 87 0.12 7.57 -2.22
CA GLU A 87 -0.21 6.19 -2.61
C GLU A 87 0.43 5.79 -3.95
N ALA A 88 0.55 6.71 -4.92
CA ALA A 88 1.28 6.47 -6.16
C ALA A 88 2.76 6.13 -5.88
N ARG A 89 3.36 6.74 -4.85
CA ARG A 89 4.73 6.41 -4.44
C ARG A 89 4.81 4.99 -3.89
N HIS A 90 3.89 4.56 -3.03
CA HIS A 90 3.81 3.16 -2.59
C HIS A 90 3.70 2.18 -3.77
N LYS A 91 2.82 2.48 -4.73
CA LYS A 91 2.68 1.69 -5.96
C LYS A 91 4.02 1.58 -6.71
N SER A 92 4.77 2.68 -6.86
CA SER A 92 6.08 2.66 -7.51
C SER A 92 7.11 1.79 -6.78
N ILE A 93 7.09 1.77 -5.44
CA ILE A 93 7.95 0.92 -4.62
C ILE A 93 7.62 -0.56 -4.88
N TYR A 94 6.32 -0.93 -4.84
CA TYR A 94 5.89 -2.30 -5.12
C TYR A 94 6.23 -2.76 -6.54
N LEU A 95 6.07 -1.90 -7.55
CA LEU A 95 6.45 -2.22 -8.92
C LEU A 95 7.97 -2.44 -9.06
N SER A 96 8.79 -1.59 -8.43
CA SER A 96 10.25 -1.77 -8.41
C SER A 96 10.64 -3.11 -7.77
N CYS A 97 9.97 -3.46 -6.67
CA CYS A 97 10.14 -4.75 -6.02
C CYS A 97 9.76 -5.94 -6.90
N ALA A 98 8.61 -5.88 -7.57
CA ALA A 98 8.17 -6.93 -8.48
C ALA A 98 9.20 -7.18 -9.60
N ARG A 99 9.76 -6.10 -10.17
CA ARG A 99 10.84 -6.20 -11.18
C ARG A 99 12.12 -6.84 -10.63
N LYS A 100 12.47 -6.57 -9.37
CA LYS A 100 13.63 -7.20 -8.72
C LYS A 100 13.42 -8.69 -8.48
N ILE A 101 12.23 -9.08 -8.02
CA ILE A 101 11.84 -10.49 -7.87
C ILE A 101 11.96 -11.17 -9.24
N ASP A 102 11.39 -10.57 -10.28
CA ASP A 102 11.40 -11.13 -11.64
C ASP A 102 12.81 -11.33 -12.19
N LYS A 103 13.67 -10.30 -12.07
CA LYS A 103 15.07 -10.37 -12.48
C LYS A 103 15.83 -11.49 -11.75
N LYS A 104 15.71 -11.54 -10.43
CA LYS A 104 16.38 -12.56 -9.61
C LYS A 104 15.85 -13.95 -9.95
N ALA A 105 14.54 -14.16 -9.96
CA ALA A 105 13.92 -15.44 -10.29
C ALA A 105 14.41 -16.00 -11.65
N ARG A 106 14.44 -15.16 -12.69
CA ARG A 106 14.92 -15.54 -14.02
C ARG A 106 16.38 -15.99 -14.05
N ALA A 107 17.24 -15.35 -13.25
CA ALA A 107 18.65 -15.74 -13.16
C ALA A 107 18.83 -17.15 -12.56
N HIS A 108 18.00 -17.53 -11.59
CA HIS A 108 18.09 -18.84 -10.92
C HIS A 108 17.49 -19.99 -11.72
N LEU A 109 16.51 -19.72 -12.61
CA LEU A 109 15.93 -20.75 -13.48
C LEU A 109 16.92 -21.34 -14.49
N ARG A 110 17.94 -20.57 -14.89
CA ARG A 110 18.96 -21.01 -15.85
C ARG A 110 19.95 -22.02 -15.29
N ARG A 111 20.04 -22.14 -13.97
CA ARG A 111 21.12 -22.86 -13.28
C ARG A 111 20.66 -24.13 -12.56
N LYS A 112 19.35 -24.38 -12.47
CA LYS A 112 18.78 -25.41 -11.57
C LYS A 112 17.60 -26.12 -12.23
N GLY A 113 17.38 -27.39 -11.86
CA GLY A 113 16.15 -28.11 -12.18
C GLY A 113 14.91 -27.48 -11.53
N CYS A 114 13.72 -27.72 -12.08
CA CYS A 114 12.51 -26.94 -11.75
C CYS A 114 12.09 -27.00 -10.27
N LYS A 115 12.33 -28.14 -9.60
CA LYS A 115 12.07 -28.27 -8.16
C LYS A 115 12.93 -27.29 -7.35
N ASN A 116 14.23 -27.29 -7.60
CA ASN A 116 15.16 -26.39 -6.91
C ASN A 116 14.91 -24.94 -7.30
N ALA A 117 14.62 -24.67 -8.57
CA ALA A 117 14.27 -23.31 -9.00
C ALA A 117 12.99 -22.79 -8.33
N LYS A 118 11.96 -23.62 -8.13
CA LYS A 118 10.74 -23.24 -7.41
C LYS A 118 11.02 -22.84 -5.95
N ILE A 119 11.90 -23.57 -5.26
CA ILE A 119 12.31 -23.27 -3.88
C ILE A 119 13.01 -21.91 -3.83
N GLU A 120 14.02 -21.71 -4.69
CA GLU A 120 14.79 -20.46 -4.76
C GLU A 120 13.92 -19.25 -5.10
N VAL A 121 13.02 -19.37 -6.08
CA VAL A 121 12.08 -18.31 -6.44
C VAL A 121 11.18 -17.95 -5.26
N THR A 122 10.80 -18.93 -4.44
CA THR A 122 10.01 -18.70 -3.23
C THR A 122 10.81 -17.93 -2.18
N ILE A 123 12.07 -18.30 -1.95
CA ILE A 123 12.98 -17.61 -1.03
C ILE A 123 13.18 -16.15 -1.47
N ILE A 124 13.53 -15.93 -2.74
CA ILE A 124 13.69 -14.61 -3.35
C ILE A 124 12.43 -13.75 -3.14
N MET A 125 11.25 -14.34 -3.37
CA MET A 125 9.98 -13.63 -3.18
C MET A 125 9.77 -13.20 -1.73
N LEU A 126 10.07 -14.07 -0.75
CA LEU A 126 9.93 -13.76 0.67
C LEU A 126 10.89 -12.66 1.11
N GLU A 127 12.16 -12.76 0.74
CA GLU A 127 13.20 -11.77 1.06
C GLU A 127 12.87 -10.40 0.48
N GLU A 128 12.55 -10.35 -0.81
CA GLU A 128 12.19 -9.08 -1.46
C GLU A 128 10.90 -8.53 -0.86
N ARG A 129 9.88 -9.36 -0.56
CA ARG A 129 8.67 -8.89 0.13
C ARG A 129 8.99 -8.20 1.46
N LEU A 130 9.86 -8.78 2.28
CA LEU A 130 10.31 -8.17 3.54
C LEU A 130 11.02 -6.83 3.30
N ARG A 131 11.89 -6.77 2.29
CA ARG A 131 12.56 -5.53 1.87
C ARG A 131 11.56 -4.47 1.43
N CYS A 132 10.56 -4.81 0.61
CA CYS A 132 9.53 -3.88 0.15
C CYS A 132 8.71 -3.32 1.30
N ASN A 133 8.34 -4.18 2.25
CA ASN A 133 7.63 -3.77 3.45
C ASN A 133 8.46 -2.77 4.27
N ARG A 134 9.78 -2.97 4.37
CA ARG A 134 10.70 -2.01 5.01
C ARG A 134 10.74 -0.68 4.27
N LEU A 135 10.87 -0.69 2.94
CA LEU A 135 10.91 0.53 2.12
C LEU A 135 9.64 1.36 2.24
N ASN A 136 8.47 0.72 2.19
CA ASN A 136 7.18 1.40 2.37
C ASN A 136 7.08 2.02 3.77
N ARG A 137 7.41 1.28 4.83
CA ARG A 137 7.41 1.83 6.21
C ARG A 137 8.37 3.01 6.38
N MET A 138 9.55 2.94 5.77
CA MET A 138 10.51 4.05 5.81
C MET A 138 10.01 5.28 5.05
N PHE A 139 9.26 5.07 3.97
CA PHE A 139 8.59 6.17 3.27
C PHE A 139 7.51 6.80 4.16
N ASP A 140 6.62 6.01 4.76
CA ASP A 140 5.59 6.50 5.68
C ASP A 140 6.18 7.26 6.88
N LYS A 141 7.26 6.74 7.46
CA LYS A 141 7.97 7.41 8.57
C LYS A 141 8.45 8.80 8.18
N ARG A 142 8.95 8.98 6.95
CA ARG A 142 9.42 10.27 6.42
C ARG A 142 8.27 11.22 6.12
N GLU A 143 7.16 10.71 5.59
CA GLU A 143 6.00 11.54 5.22
C GLU A 143 5.14 11.96 6.41
N ARG A 144 5.25 11.30 7.57
CA ARG A 144 4.43 11.59 8.76
C ARG A 144 4.38 13.08 9.12
N LYS A 145 5.52 13.77 9.14
CA LYS A 145 5.59 15.20 9.46
C LYS A 145 4.89 16.06 8.40
N ARG A 146 4.94 15.66 7.13
CA ARG A 146 4.26 16.36 6.02
C ARG A 146 2.75 16.16 6.09
N ILE A 147 2.29 14.92 6.34
CA ILE A 147 0.87 14.58 6.55
C ILE A 147 0.26 15.42 7.68
N ALA A 148 0.94 15.49 8.84
CA ALA A 148 0.47 16.26 9.98
C ALA A 148 0.34 17.77 9.70
N ARG A 149 1.05 18.28 8.68
CA ARG A 149 1.03 19.69 8.27
C ARG A 149 0.03 20.00 7.17
N LEU A 150 -0.69 19.00 6.63
CA LEU A 150 -1.67 19.21 5.58
C LEU A 150 -2.78 20.17 6.04
N PRO A 151 -3.29 21.06 5.16
CA PRO A 151 -4.31 22.05 5.54
C PRO A 151 -5.54 21.44 6.19
N LEU A 152 -6.04 20.31 5.66
CA LEU A 152 -7.18 19.58 6.24
C LEU A 152 -6.90 19.17 7.69
N ILE A 153 -5.72 18.62 7.96
CA ILE A 153 -5.32 18.15 9.28
C ILE A 153 -5.14 19.32 10.24
N LYS A 154 -4.39 20.36 9.85
CA LYS A 154 -4.17 21.56 10.66
C LYS A 154 -5.47 22.27 11.03
N GLN A 155 -6.40 22.41 10.09
CA GLN A 155 -7.69 23.05 10.36
C GLN A 155 -8.56 22.18 11.25
N ALA A 156 -8.59 20.86 11.02
CA ALA A 156 -9.32 19.93 11.87
C ALA A 156 -8.82 19.95 13.33
N THR A 157 -7.49 19.98 13.55
CA THR A 157 -6.91 20.04 14.90
C THR A 157 -7.20 21.37 15.60
N ARG A 158 -7.13 22.49 14.87
CA ARG A 158 -7.49 23.82 15.41
C ARG A 158 -8.96 23.89 15.83
N GLN A 159 -9.86 23.34 15.01
CA GLN A 159 -11.29 23.29 15.30
C GLN A 159 -11.66 22.32 16.44
N ALA A 160 -10.78 21.39 16.80
CA ALA A 160 -11.02 20.37 17.83
C ALA A 160 -10.41 20.72 19.20
N GLY A 161 -9.75 21.87 19.35
CA GLY A 161 -9.15 22.28 20.63
C GLY A 161 -7.89 21.50 21.05
N GLY A 162 -7.25 20.71 20.18
CA GLY A 162 -6.08 19.90 20.57
C GLY A 162 -5.51 18.96 19.51
N ALA A 163 -4.31 18.43 19.75
CA ALA A 163 -3.49 17.67 18.79
C ALA A 163 -4.07 16.27 18.47
N VAL A 164 -4.20 15.96 17.17
CA VAL A 164 -4.56 14.60 16.70
C VAL A 164 -3.29 13.76 16.57
N VAL A 165 -3.21 12.66 17.34
CA VAL A 165 -2.10 11.71 17.29
C VAL A 165 -2.27 10.76 16.11
N PHE A 166 -1.35 10.80 15.14
CA PHE A 166 -1.33 9.83 14.03
C PHE A 166 -0.55 8.57 14.41
N GLY A 167 -1.26 7.47 14.60
CA GLY A 167 -0.70 6.15 14.88
C GLY A 167 0.15 5.62 13.72
N SER A 168 1.39 5.25 14.02
CA SER A 168 2.32 4.58 13.11
C SER A 168 1.76 3.21 12.68
N HIS A 169 1.28 3.06 11.45
CA HIS A 169 0.85 1.74 10.98
C HIS A 169 2.05 0.88 10.63
N SER A 170 2.35 -0.05 11.54
CA SER A 170 3.33 -1.12 11.39
C SER A 170 2.65 -2.41 11.82
N LYS A 171 2.40 -3.34 10.88
CA LYS A 171 2.88 -4.74 10.91
C LYS A 171 1.97 -5.75 10.16
N LYS A 172 2.63 -6.87 9.80
CA LYS A 172 2.14 -8.22 9.48
C LYS A 172 1.21 -8.41 8.28
N THR A 173 1.77 -8.43 7.07
CA THR A 173 1.32 -9.38 6.04
C THR A 173 2.05 -10.71 6.25
N SER A 174 1.57 -11.54 7.18
CA SER A 174 1.86 -12.97 7.15
C SER A 174 0.52 -13.70 7.10
N LYS A 175 -0.06 -13.77 5.89
CA LYS A 175 -0.91 -14.91 5.56
C LYS A 175 0.06 -16.03 5.23
N ARG A 176 0.06 -17.09 6.06
CA ARG A 176 0.64 -18.39 5.74
C ARG A 176 0.17 -18.78 4.34
N LEU A 177 1.11 -18.88 3.41
CA LEU A 177 0.89 -19.68 2.21
C LEU A 177 1.00 -21.13 2.66
N ALA A 178 -0.15 -21.80 2.79
CA ALA A 178 -0.16 -23.25 2.84
C ALA A 178 0.41 -23.77 1.51
N PRO A 179 1.32 -24.76 1.52
CA PRO A 179 1.73 -25.42 0.29
C PRO A 179 0.52 -26.18 -0.27
N ASN A 180 0.16 -25.85 -1.51
CA ASN A 180 -0.81 -26.61 -2.29
C ASN A 180 -0.22 -28.01 -2.49
N LYS A 181 -0.81 -29.03 -1.83
CA LYS A 181 -0.52 -30.44 -2.07
C LYS A 181 -1.27 -30.84 -3.33
N ASN A 182 -0.54 -31.08 -4.41
CA ASN A 182 -0.88 -31.99 -5.49
C ASN A 182 0.42 -32.71 -5.85
#